data_AF-A0A3E0LLG6-F1
#
_entry.id   AF-A0A3E0LLG6-F1
#
_cell.length_a   1.000
_cell.length_b   1.000
_cell.length_c   1.000
_cell.angle_alpha   90.00
_cell.angle_beta   90.00
_cell.angle_gamma   90.00
#
_symmetry.space_group_name_H-M   'P 1'
#
loop_
_entity.id
_entity.type
_entity.pdbx_description
1 polymer ?
#
loop_
_entity_poly.entity_id
_entity_poly.type
_entity_poly.pdbx_seq_one_letter_code
_entity_poly.pdbx_strand_id
1 'polypeptide(L)' 'MIFESFCFLLFQQTLIIQERLGISDRETVEQISKKPYLQYFIWLKNYQIEFSFDASIMVYFQKKLT' A
#
# COMPACT_ATOMS: atom_id res chain seq x y z
N MET A 1 -12.30 -13.41 -6.05
CA MET A 1 -11.30 -13.28 -7.14
C MET A 1 -10.91 -11.82 -7.44
N ILE A 2 -11.82 -10.84 -7.28
CA ILE A 2 -11.53 -9.40 -7.51
C ILE A 2 -10.68 -8.78 -6.38
N PHE A 3 -10.88 -9.22 -5.13
CA PHE A 3 -10.18 -8.67 -3.95
C PHE A 3 -8.66 -8.92 -3.96
N GLU A 4 -8.23 -10.15 -4.28
CA GLU A 4 -6.80 -10.53 -4.35
C GLU A 4 -6.04 -9.74 -5.42
N SER A 5 -6.67 -9.48 -6.57
CA SER A 5 -6.03 -8.78 -7.68
C SER A 5 -5.84 -7.28 -7.39
N PHE A 6 -6.78 -6.68 -6.67
CA PHE A 6 -6.67 -5.28 -6.21
C PHE A 6 -5.57 -5.13 -5.15
N CYS A 7 -5.48 -6.07 -4.20
CA CYS A 7 -4.42 -6.08 -3.18
C CYS A 7 -3.01 -6.20 -3.80
N PHE A 8 -2.86 -6.94 -4.90
CA PHE A 8 -1.58 -7.08 -5.58
C PHE A 8 -1.09 -5.77 -6.21
N LEU A 9 -1.97 -5.05 -6.91
CA LEU A 9 -1.65 -3.72 -7.47
C LEU A 9 -1.25 -2.74 -6.36
N LEU A 10 -1.99 -2.75 -5.26
CA LEU A 10 -1.73 -1.90 -4.11
C LEU A 10 -0.36 -2.22 -3.45
N PHE A 11 -0.01 -3.49 -3.38
CA PHE A 11 1.30 -3.95 -2.91
C PHE A 11 2.44 -3.46 -3.82
N GLN A 12 2.30 -3.59 -5.15
CA GLN A 12 3.31 -3.10 -6.11
C GLN A 12 3.56 -1.59 -5.96
N GLN A 13 2.49 -0.81 -5.87
CA GLN A 13 2.57 0.65 -5.69
C GLN A 13 3.26 1.01 -4.36
N THR A 14 2.95 0.28 -3.29
CA THR A 14 3.54 0.51 -1.96
C THR A 14 5.02 0.18 -1.92
N LEU A 15 5.47 -0.91 -2.55
CA LEU A 15 6.89 -1.25 -2.69
C LEU A 15 7.69 -0.15 -3.39
N ILE A 16 7.13 0.42 -4.46
CA ILE A 16 7.78 1.54 -5.18
C ILE A 16 7.94 2.75 -4.25
N ILE A 17 6.92 3.05 -3.45
CA ILE A 17 6.96 4.16 -2.49
C ILE A 17 8.01 3.89 -1.39
N GLN A 18 8.10 2.65 -0.90
CA GLN A 18 9.11 2.22 0.08
C GLN A 18 10.53 2.39 -0.44
N GLU A 19 10.83 1.91 -1.65
CA GLU A 19 12.16 2.08 -2.24
C GLU A 19 12.50 3.54 -2.48
N ARG A 20 11.51 4.37 -2.86
CA ARG A 20 11.70 5.80 -3.12
C ARG A 20 11.95 6.62 -1.86
N LEU A 21 11.29 6.27 -0.75
CA LEU A 21 11.33 7.03 0.50
C LEU A 21 12.30 6.42 1.53
N GLY A 22 12.68 5.14 1.39
CA GLY A 22 13.57 4.44 2.33
C GLY A 22 12.97 4.27 3.73
N ILE A 23 11.65 4.13 3.84
CA ILE A 23 10.89 4.04 5.10
C ILE A 23 10.34 2.64 5.36
N SER A 24 10.00 2.34 6.62
CA SER A 24 9.42 1.04 7.00
C SER A 24 8.01 0.82 6.42
N ASP A 25 7.56 -0.44 6.33
CA ASP A 25 6.21 -0.81 5.87
C ASP A 25 5.12 -0.05 6.63
N ARG A 26 5.24 0.03 7.96
CA ARG A 26 4.26 0.72 8.81
C ARG A 26 4.26 2.24 8.59
N GLU A 27 5.44 2.84 8.45
CA GLU A 27 5.55 4.26 8.10
C GLU A 27 4.98 4.54 6.72
N THR A 28 5.14 3.62 5.76
CA THR A 28 4.60 3.79 4.42
C THR A 28 3.08 3.86 4.45
N VAL A 29 2.42 2.97 5.20
CA VAL A 29 0.96 3.00 5.38
C VAL A 29 0.52 4.32 6.03
N GLU A 30 1.26 4.80 7.03
CA GLU A 30 0.96 6.06 7.70
C GLU A 30 1.15 7.28 6.77
N GLN A 31 2.18 7.26 5.92
CA GLN A 31 2.42 8.30 4.91
C GLN A 31 1.35 8.29 3.82
N ILE A 32 0.89 7.11 3.39
CA ILE A 32 -0.20 6.95 2.43
C ILE A 32 -1.50 7.53 3.00
N SER A 33 -1.79 7.28 4.28
CA SER A 33 -2.96 7.85 4.95
C SER A 33 -2.88 9.38 5.07
N LYS A 34 -1.70 9.92 5.40
CA LYS A 34 -1.49 11.37 5.58
C LYS A 34 -1.42 12.18 4.29
N LYS A 35 -1.02 11.59 3.16
CA LYS A 35 -0.78 12.31 1.90
C LYS A 35 -1.84 11.94 0.85
N PRO A 36 -2.80 12.83 0.55
CA PRO A 36 -3.85 12.57 -0.45
C PRO A 36 -3.29 12.16 -1.81
N TYR A 37 -2.15 12.74 -2.22
CA TYR A 37 -1.47 12.41 -3.46
C TYR A 37 -1.09 10.91 -3.57
N LEU A 38 -0.64 10.29 -2.47
CA LEU A 38 -0.27 8.88 -2.46
C LEU A 38 -1.50 7.96 -2.56
N GLN A 39 -2.63 8.38 -1.99
CA GLN A 39 -3.89 7.64 -2.13
C GLN A 39 -4.37 7.57 -3.58
N TYR A 40 -4.26 8.68 -4.33
CA TYR A 40 -4.57 8.70 -5.76
C TYR A 40 -3.60 7.84 -6.58
N PHE A 41 -2.32 7.82 -6.20
CA PHE A 41 -1.30 7.01 -6.84
C PHE A 41 -1.60 5.51 -6.74
N ILE A 42 -2.11 5.07 -5.59
CA ILE A 42 -2.48 3.68 -5.30
C ILE A 42 -3.85 3.30 -5.92
N TRP A 43 -4.45 4.20 -6.71
CA TRP A 43 -5.70 4.00 -7.41
C TRP A 43 -6.88 3.71 -6.49
N LEU A 44 -6.93 4.37 -5.33
CA LEU A 44 -8.15 4.45 -4.56
C LEU A 44 -9.15 5.31 -5.34
N LYS A 45 -10.24 4.69 -5.82
CA LYS A 45 -11.30 5.37 -6.59
C LYS A 45 -11.90 6.57 -5.84
N ASN A 46 -11.84 6.54 -4.51
CA ASN A 46 -12.25 7.62 -3.62
C ASN A 46 -11.18 7.80 -2.53
N TYR A 47 -10.89 9.05 -2.18
CA TYR A 47 -10.10 9.39 -0.99
C TYR A 47 -10.76 8.77 0.25
N GLN A 48 -10.01 7.98 1.02
CA GLN A 48 -10.49 7.38 2.26
C GLN A 48 -9.69 7.94 3.43
N ILE A 49 -10.40 8.52 4.40
CA ILE A 49 -9.80 9.10 5.61
C ILE A 49 -9.25 8.00 6.51
N GLU A 50 -9.95 6.86 6.60
CA GLU A 50 -9.47 5.64 7.22
C GLU A 50 -9.07 4.66 6.12
N PHE A 51 -7.80 4.70 5.74
CA PHE A 51 -7.23 3.68 4.87
C PHE A 51 -6.99 2.40 5.69
N SER A 52 -7.92 1.45 5.63
CA SER A 52 -7.85 0.16 6.32
C SER A 52 -6.92 -0.84 5.62
N PHE A 53 -5.70 -0.41 5.30
CA PHE A 53 -4.67 -1.33 4.82
C PHE A 53 -3.82 -1.79 6.00
N ASP A 54 -3.93 -3.08 6.32
CA ASP A 54 -3.12 -3.68 7.36
C ASP A 54 -1.73 -4.00 6.80
N ALA A 55 -0.68 -3.46 7.42
CA ALA A 55 0.71 -3.67 7.00
C ALA A 55 1.10 -5.16 6.94
N SER A 56 0.37 -6.05 7.63
CA SER A 56 0.59 -7.49 7.57
C SER A 56 0.36 -8.07 6.17
N ILE A 57 -0.47 -7.42 5.33
CA ILE A 57 -0.70 -7.84 3.94
C ILE A 57 0.60 -7.68 3.13
N MET A 58 1.41 -6.66 3.41
CA MET A 58 2.72 -6.49 2.76
C MET A 58 3.67 -7.63 3.11
N VAL A 59 3.73 -8.00 4.40
CA VAL A 59 4.54 -9.13 4.87
C VAL A 59 4.06 -10.46 4.24
N TYR A 60 2.75 -10.64 4.09
CA TYR A 60 2.18 -11.81 3.44
C TYR A 60 2.62 -11.94 1.97
N PHE A 61 2.61 -10.85 1.20
CA PHE A 61 3.05 -10.87 -0.19
C PHE A 61 4.57 -11.00 -0.36
N GLN A 62 5.36 -10.35 0.49
CA GLN A 62 6.82 -10.51 0.49
C GLN A 62 7.21 -11.98 0.75
N LYS A 63 6.55 -12.64 1.71
CA LYS A 63 6.74 -14.08 1.98
C LYS A 63 6.31 -15.01 0.85
N LYS A 64 5.45 -14.53 -0.06
CA LYS A 64 4.96 -15.30 -1.21
C LYS A 64 5.85 -15.14 -2.45
N LEU A 65 6.71 -14.12 -2.45
CA LEU A 65 7.72 -13.87 -3.49
C LEU A 65 9.06 -14.58 -3.21
N THR A 66 9.29 -15.06 -1.98
CA THR A 66 10.44 -15.89 -1.58
C THR A 66 10.06 -17.36 -1.62
#